data_AF-A0A438JXM4-F1
#
_entry.id   AF-A0A438JXM4-F1
#
_cell.length_a   1.000
_cell.length_b   1.000
_cell.length_c   1.000
_cell.angle_alpha   90.00
_cell.angle_beta   90.00
_cell.angle_gamma   90.00
#
_symmetry.space_group_name_H-M   'P 1'
#
loop_
_entity.id
_entity.type
_entity.pdbx_description
1 polymer ?
#
loop_
_entity_poly.entity_id
_entity_poly.type
_entity_poly.pdbx_seq_one_letter_code
_entity_poly.pdbx_strand_id
1 'polypeptide(L)'
;MTILCCCVKDAYVLSIDRKGFDVLGKVPSPPMKDGFGEYQWKEFRFTFREEARSVEAFCSQLVEMEEEALKNVSSYSGLGS
;
A
#
# COMPACT_ATOMS: atom_id res chain seq x y z
N MET A 1 -1.84 -9.91 -3.61
CA MET A 1 -1.98 -8.70 -2.77
C MET A 1 -0.61 -8.12 -2.44
N THR A 2 0.11 -7.65 -3.46
CA THR A 2 1.38 -6.93 -3.32
C THR A 2 1.13 -5.45 -3.60
N ILE A 3 0.56 -4.72 -2.62
CA ILE A 3 0.41 -3.26 -2.70
C ILE A 3 1.49 -2.66 -1.80
N LEU A 4 2.76 -2.73 -2.23
CA LEU A 4 3.84 -2.09 -1.49
C LEU A 4 4.82 -1.36 -2.42
N CYS A 5 4.93 -0.05 -2.21
CA CYS A 5 5.86 0.84 -2.89
C CYS A 5 7.32 0.45 -2.54
N CYS A 6 8.26 0.65 -3.47
CA CYS A 6 9.69 0.31 -3.32
C CYS A 6 10.37 0.97 -2.10
N CYS A 7 9.73 1.96 -1.48
CA CYS A 7 10.21 2.66 -0.31
C CYS A 7 9.72 2.09 1.03
N VAL A 8 8.93 1.01 1.07
CA VAL A 8 8.47 0.40 2.32
C VAL A 8 9.21 -0.90 2.57
N LYS A 9 9.82 -1.04 3.76
CA LYS A 9 10.61 -2.22 4.13
C LYS A 9 9.74 -3.39 4.60
N ASP A 10 8.71 -3.09 5.38
CA ASP A 10 7.80 -4.06 5.99
C ASP A 10 6.39 -3.46 6.03
N ALA A 11 5.35 -4.29 5.96
CA ALA A 11 3.97 -3.83 6.08
C ALA A 11 3.03 -4.86 6.71
N TYR A 12 2.06 -4.37 7.49
CA TYR A 12 1.03 -5.17 8.13
C TYR A 12 -0.35 -4.58 7.85
N VAL A 13 -1.33 -5.42 7.54
CA VAL A 13 -2.75 -5.00 7.57
C VAL A 13 -3.20 -4.96 9.03
N LEU A 14 -3.66 -3.80 9.49
CA LEU A 14 -4.12 -3.60 10.86
C LEU A 14 -5.60 -3.87 11.02
N SER A 15 -6.39 -3.37 10.07
CA SER A 15 -7.84 -3.28 10.18
C SER A 15 -8.46 -3.37 8.79
N ILE A 16 -9.66 -3.96 8.70
CA ILE A 16 -10.44 -4.07 7.47
C ILE A 16 -11.89 -3.77 7.82
N ASP A 17 -12.54 -2.94 7.01
CA ASP A 17 -13.97 -2.68 7.07
C ASP A 17 -14.57 -2.62 5.65
N ARG A 18 -15.87 -2.31 5.55
CA ARG A 18 -16.56 -2.27 4.25
C ARG A 18 -16.09 -1.15 3.32
N LYS A 19 -15.38 -0.15 3.83
CA LYS A 19 -14.90 1.02 3.08
C LYS A 19 -13.43 0.88 2.70
N GLY A 20 -12.71 -0.13 3.19
CA GLY A 20 -11.29 -0.31 2.88
C GLY A 20 -10.52 -1.00 4.00
N PHE A 21 -9.23 -0.67 4.09
CA PHE A 21 -8.31 -1.29 5.04
C PHE A 21 -7.18 -0.35 5.45
N ASP A 22 -6.64 -0.58 6.64
CA ASP A 22 -5.51 0.16 7.20
C ASP A 22 -4.24 -0.69 7.15
N VAL A 23 -3.13 -0.07 6.77
CA VAL A 23 -1.81 -0.69 6.68
C VAL A 23 -0.81 0.08 7.51
N LEU A 24 -0.06 -0.63 8.35
CA LEU A 24 1.12 -0.13 9.03
C LEU A 24 2.36 -0.43 8.18
N GLY A 25 2.98 0.60 7.60
CA GLY A 25 4.18 0.48 6.76
C GLY A 25 5.43 1.02 7.43
N LYS A 26 6.54 0.29 7.33
CA LYS A 26 7.88 0.73 7.76
C LYS A 26 8.57 1.48 6.64
N VAL A 27 8.67 2.80 6.76
CA VAL A 27 9.20 3.70 5.72
C VAL A 27 10.47 4.41 6.17
N PRO A 28 11.37 4.82 5.26
CA PRO A 28 12.52 5.62 5.61
C PRO A 28 12.14 6.85 6.43
N SER A 29 12.92 7.11 7.48
CA SER A 29 12.82 8.36 8.22
C SER A 29 13.42 9.50 7.38
N PRO A 30 12.91 10.73 7.51
CA PRO A 30 13.56 11.89 6.90
C PRO A 30 15.01 11.98 7.38
N PRO A 31 15.93 12.53 6.56
CA PRO A 31 17.32 12.69 6.97
C PRO A 31 17.39 13.57 8.22
N MET A 32 17.83 12.98 9.34
CA MET A 32 18.22 13.74 10.54
C MET A 32 19.67 14.17 10.43
N LYS A 33 20.01 15.34 10.99
CA LYS A 33 21.35 15.94 10.92
C LYS A 33 22.48 15.04 11.46
N ASP A 34 22.13 14.05 12.29
CA ASP A 34 23.09 13.23 13.04
C ASP A 34 23.23 11.79 12.50
N GLY A 35 22.76 11.53 11.27
CA GLY A 35 23.32 10.46 10.45
C GLY A 35 22.71 9.05 10.54
N PHE A 36 21.65 8.79 11.31
CA PHE A 36 20.96 7.49 11.26
C PHE A 36 19.44 7.64 11.36
N GLY A 37 18.75 7.54 10.23
CA GLY A 37 17.28 7.41 10.18
C GLY A 37 16.87 5.95 9.93
N GLU A 38 16.73 5.14 10.99
CA GLU A 38 16.52 3.68 10.93
C GLU A 38 15.10 3.21 10.55
N TYR A 39 14.39 3.94 9.70
CA TYR A 39 12.96 3.75 9.37
C TYR A 39 12.00 4.14 10.52
N GLN A 40 10.77 4.47 10.15
CA GLN A 40 9.65 4.78 11.03
C GLN A 40 8.41 4.01 10.58
N TRP A 41 7.51 3.69 11.51
CA TRP A 41 6.21 3.13 11.19
C TRP A 41 5.19 4.24 10.91
N LYS A 42 4.42 4.11 9.83
CA LYS A 42 3.31 5.00 9.48
C LYS A 42 2.08 4.20 9.11
N GLU A 43 0.92 4.71 9.49
CA GLU A 43 -0.36 4.14 9.14
C GLU A 43 -0.89 4.77 7.84
N PHE A 44 -1.44 3.93 6.97
CA PHE A 44 -1.99 4.31 5.68
C PHE A 44 -3.38 3.71 5.55
N ARG A 45 -4.37 4.56 5.23
CA ARG A 45 -5.72 4.12 4.89
C ARG A 45 -5.85 3.95 3.39
N PHE A 46 -6.23 2.76 2.96
CA PHE A 46 -6.62 2.47 1.59
C PHE A 46 -8.15 2.38 1.52
N THR A 47 -8.75 3.18 0.65
CA THR A 47 -10.21 3.32 0.58
C THR A 47 -10.71 2.71 -0.72
N PHE A 48 -11.77 1.92 -0.62
CA PHE A 48 -12.49 1.39 -1.76
C PHE A 48 -13.24 2.49 -2.50
N ARG A 49 -13.50 2.26 -3.79
CA ARG A 49 -14.27 3.20 -4.61
C ARG A 49 -15.69 3.37 -4.08
N GLU A 50 -16.25 2.27 -3.58
CA GLU A 50 -17.57 2.23 -2.93
C GLU A 50 -17.59 1.21 -1.79
N GLU A 51 -18.55 1.36 -0.88
CA GLU A 51 -18.70 0.44 0.24
C GLU A 51 -19.00 -0.99 -0.25
N ALA A 52 -18.14 -1.93 0.10
CA ALA A 52 -18.29 -3.34 -0.23
C ALA A 52 -19.41 -3.97 0.60
N ARG A 53 -20.57 -4.18 -0.03
CA ARG A 53 -21.76 -4.78 0.60
C ARG A 53 -21.79 -6.30 0.58
N SER A 54 -20.84 -6.93 -0.10
CA SER A 54 -20.66 -8.38 -0.17
C SER A 54 -19.18 -8.73 -0.17
N VAL A 55 -18.86 -9.98 0.17
CA VAL A 55 -17.50 -10.52 0.09
C VAL A 55 -16.98 -10.48 -1.35
N GLU A 56 -17.87 -10.73 -2.32
CA GLU A 56 -17.52 -10.67 -3.75
C GLU A 56 -17.13 -9.25 -4.17
N ALA A 57 -17.92 -8.23 -3.79
CA ALA A 57 -17.61 -6.83 -4.08
C ALA A 57 -16.31 -6.38 -3.40
N PHE A 58 -16.03 -6.89 -2.19
CA PHE A 58 -14.78 -6.66 -1.49
C PHE A 58 -13.58 -7.24 -2.25
N CYS A 59 -13.68 -8.52 -2.66
CA CYS A 59 -12.63 -9.19 -3.40
C CYS A 59 -12.37 -8.54 -4.78
N SER A 60 -13.44 -8.17 -5.51
CA SER A 60 -13.30 -7.48 -6.81
C SER A 60 -12.51 -6.18 -6.66
N GLN A 61 -12.88 -5.34 -5.69
CA GLN A 61 -12.19 -4.08 -5.47
C GLN A 61 -10.73 -4.26 -5.03
N LEU A 62 -10.42 -5.30 -4.24
CA LEU A 62 -9.02 -5.60 -3.90
C LEU A 62 -8.18 -5.99 -5.13
N VAL A 63 -8.74 -6.79 -6.03
CA VAL A 63 -8.07 -7.17 -7.28
C VAL A 63 -7.85 -5.95 -8.17
N GLU A 64 -8.87 -5.11 -8.34
CA GLU A 64 -8.77 -3.87 -9.10
C GLU A 64 -7.65 -2.95 -8.56
N MET A 65 -7.59 -2.77 -7.24
CA MET A 65 -6.53 -1.98 -6.59
C MET A 65 -5.14 -2.58 -6.78
N GLU A 66 -5.01 -3.91 -6.76
CA GLU A 66 -3.75 -4.60 -7.04
C GLU A 66 -3.31 -4.41 -8.50
N GLU A 67 -4.22 -4.53 -9.46
CA GLU A 67 -3.95 -4.29 -10.87
C GLU A 67 -3.51 -2.84 -11.14
N GLU A 68 -4.17 -1.86 -10.52
CA GLU A 68 -3.80 -0.45 -10.62
C GLU A 68 -2.40 -0.19 -10.03
N ALA A 69 -2.09 -0.78 -8.87
CA ALA A 69 -0.78 -0.66 -8.26
C ALA A 69 0.32 -1.24 -9.17
N LEU A 70 0.09 -2.40 -9.78
CA LEU A 70 1.04 -3.05 -10.69
C LEU A 70 1.31 -2.22 -11.96
N LYS A 71 0.27 -1.59 -12.55
CA LYS A 71 0.43 -0.68 -13.70
C LYS A 71 1.33 0.52 -13.36
N ASN A 72 1.20 1.05 -12.15
CA ASN A 72 2.00 2.19 -11.72
C ASN A 72 3.46 1.79 -11.47
N VAL A 73 3.71 0.61 -10.88
CA VAL A 73 5.07 0.10 -10.65
C VAL A 73 5.78 -0.26 -11.96
N SER A 74 5.09 -0.86 -12.92
CA SER A 74 5.70 -1.21 -14.22
C SER A 74 6.20 0.03 -14.97
N SER A 75 5.45 1.14 -14.92
CA SER A 75 5.86 2.42 -15.52
C SER A 75 7.11 3.03 -14.85
N TYR A 76 7.33 2.78 -13.56
CA TYR A 76 8.48 3.29 -12.81
C TYR A 76 9.75 2.43 -12.97
N SER A 77 9.59 1.15 -13.32
CA SER A 77 10.69 0.19 -13.38
C SER A 77 11.57 0.28 -14.63
N GLY A 78 11.17 1.03 -15.66
CA GLY A 78 11.90 1.07 -16.94
C GLY A 78 12.03 -0.30 -17.62
N LEU A 79 11.32 -1.33 -17.17
CA LEU A 79 11.25 -2.66 -17.78
C LEU A 79 10.15 -2.72 -18.85
N GLY A 80 10.05 -1.65 -19.63
CA GLY A 80 9.42 -1.63 -20.94
C GLY A 80 10.53 -1.58 -21.98
N SER A 81 11.09 -2.74 -22.31
CA SER A 81 11.74 -2.95 -23.61
C SER A 81 10.69 -3.03 -24.70
#